data_AF-A0AAW8RZN5-F1
#
_entry.id   AF-A0AAW8RZN5-F1
#
_cell.length_a   1.000
_cell.length_b   1.000
_cell.length_c   1.000
_cell.angle_alpha   90.00
_cell.angle_beta   90.00
_cell.angle_gamma   90.00
#
_symmetry.space_group_name_H-M   'P 1'
#
loop_
_entity.id
_entity.type
_entity.pdbx_description
1 polymer ?
#
loop_
_entity_poly.entity_id
_entity_poly.type
_entity_poly.pdbx_seq_one_letter_code
_entity_poly.pdbx_strand_id
1 'polypeptide(L)'
;MKIINSKRIFLVALIGVYVVFFLLNYLTPLIADDFAYIYKTGSFTSILYDEYLQYLHQNGRSIAHIMARFFLLMPKMIFNLINPIIFLGIVYFIYKISNQNRIKYNSVRFFLIVISIFLFVPKFGETLLWETGSFN
;
A
#
# COMPACT_ATOMS: atom_id res chain seq x y z
N MET A 1 -14.75 -11.71 -26.27
CA MET A 1 -14.71 -10.57 -25.31
C MET A 1 -15.72 -10.65 -24.15
N LYS A 2 -16.96 -11.16 -24.32
CA LYS A 2 -17.96 -11.22 -23.22
C LYS A 2 -17.53 -12.04 -21.99
N ILE A 3 -16.79 -13.14 -22.18
CA ILE A 3 -16.33 -14.01 -21.08
C ILE A 3 -15.39 -13.28 -20.13
N ILE A 4 -14.37 -12.60 -20.69
CA ILE A 4 -13.33 -11.84 -19.96
C ILE A 4 -13.94 -10.71 -19.13
N ASN A 5 -15.07 -10.16 -19.59
CA ASN A 5 -15.76 -9.04 -18.94
C ASN A 5 -16.88 -9.50 -17.98
N SER A 6 -16.75 -10.70 -17.41
CA SER A 6 -17.69 -11.23 -16.43
C SER A 6 -17.30 -10.84 -15.00
N LYS A 7 -18.31 -10.65 -14.14
CA LYS A 7 -18.12 -10.36 -12.71
C LYS A 7 -17.24 -11.39 -12.01
N ARG A 8 -17.41 -12.68 -12.35
CA ARG A 8 -16.63 -13.79 -11.76
C ARG A 8 -15.14 -13.65 -12.07
N ILE A 9 -14.79 -13.44 -13.34
CA ILE A 9 -13.38 -13.27 -13.74
C ILE A 9 -12.77 -12.03 -13.11
N PHE A 10 -13.51 -10.92 -13.06
CA PHE A 10 -13.04 -9.70 -12.41
C PHE A 10 -12.76 -9.91 -10.91
N LEU A 11 -13.64 -10.62 -10.19
CA LEU A 11 -13.42 -10.96 -8.78
C LEU A 11 -12.21 -11.88 -8.58
N VAL A 12 -12.04 -12.89 -9.43
CA VAL A 12 -10.86 -13.77 -9.39
C VAL A 12 -9.58 -12.97 -9.64
N ALA A 13 -9.60 -12.03 -10.60
CA ALA A 13 -8.47 -11.15 -10.85
C ALA A 13 -8.13 -10.26 -9.64
N LEU A 14 -9.16 -9.68 -9.00
CA LEU A 14 -8.98 -8.85 -7.80
C LEU A 14 -8.38 -9.65 -6.65
N ILE A 15 -8.89 -10.85 -6.38
CA ILE A 15 -8.35 -11.75 -5.34
C ILE A 15 -6.93 -12.19 -5.70
N GLY A 16 -6.66 -12.52 -6.97
CA GLY A 16 -5.33 -12.90 -7.43
C GLY A 16 -4.30 -11.79 -7.20
N VAL A 17 -4.63 -10.55 -7.55
CA VAL A 17 -3.77 -9.39 -7.29
C VAL A 17 -3.59 -9.14 -5.79
N TYR A 18 -4.66 -9.26 -5.00
CA TYR A 18 -4.56 -9.16 -3.53
C TYR A 18 -3.56 -10.17 -2.97
N VAL A 19 -3.69 -11.45 -3.33
CA VAL A 19 -2.82 -12.52 -2.82
C VAL A 19 -1.37 -12.30 -3.23
N VAL A 20 -1.12 -11.96 -4.51
CA VAL A 20 0.25 -11.68 -4.97
C VAL A 20 0.84 -10.49 -4.20
N PHE A 21 0.11 -9.39 -4.06
CA PHE A 21 0.60 -8.21 -3.36
C PHE A 21 0.77 -8.44 -1.85
N PHE A 22 -0.11 -9.24 -1.23
CA PHE A 22 0.03 -9.72 0.14
C PHE A 22 1.31 -10.53 0.33
N LEU A 23 1.59 -11.49 -0.57
CA LEU A 23 2.81 -12.29 -0.52
C LEU A 23 4.06 -11.43 -0.67
N LEU A 24 4.05 -10.45 -1.59
CA LEU A 24 5.14 -9.50 -1.75
C LEU A 24 5.37 -8.66 -0.49
N ASN A 25 4.30 -8.17 0.15
CA ASN A 25 4.39 -7.47 1.44
C ASN A 25 4.96 -8.37 2.53
N TYR A 26 4.45 -9.60 2.64
CA TYR A 26 4.91 -10.58 3.62
C TYR A 26 6.39 -10.94 3.47
N LEU A 27 6.87 -11.03 2.23
CA LEU A 27 8.28 -11.25 1.90
C LEU A 27 9.15 -10.00 2.06
N THR A 28 8.57 -8.84 2.31
CA THR A 28 9.30 -7.58 2.55
C THR A 28 9.54 -7.41 4.04
N PRO A 29 10.78 -7.62 4.53
CA PRO A 29 11.07 -7.52 5.96
C PRO A 29 11.09 -6.06 6.44
N LEU A 30 11.13 -5.89 7.76
CA LEU A 30 11.46 -4.59 8.36
C LEU A 30 12.91 -4.24 8.05
N ILE A 31 13.15 -3.03 7.55
CA ILE A 31 14.47 -2.56 7.12
C ILE A 31 14.64 -1.06 7.38
N ALA A 32 15.90 -0.62 7.43
CA ALA A 32 16.29 0.79 7.48
C ALA A 32 15.51 1.60 8.55
N ASP A 33 14.75 2.60 8.11
CA ASP A 33 14.03 3.55 8.98
C ASP A 33 13.01 2.87 9.90
N ASP A 34 12.51 1.68 9.54
CA ASP A 34 11.58 0.91 10.38
C ASP A 34 12.14 0.71 11.80
N PHE A 35 13.41 0.30 11.89
CA PHE A 35 14.07 0.10 13.19
C PHE A 35 14.27 1.42 13.92
N ALA A 36 14.64 2.50 13.22
CA ALA A 36 14.81 3.81 13.84
C ALA A 36 13.50 4.31 14.48
N TYR A 37 12.36 4.08 13.83
CA TYR A 37 11.05 4.43 14.38
C TYR A 37 10.63 3.53 15.54
N ILE A 38 10.86 2.22 15.45
CA ILE A 38 10.59 1.26 16.55
C ILE A 38 11.39 1.63 17.80
N TYR A 39 12.67 2.01 17.65
CA TYR A 39 13.50 2.41 18.80
C TYR A 39 13.09 3.76 19.39
N LYS A 40 12.64 4.71 18.56
CA LYS A 40 12.24 6.05 19.02
C LYS A 40 10.85 6.07 19.64
N THR A 41 9.91 5.26 19.13
CA THR A 41 8.50 5.30 19.51
C THR A 41 8.16 4.04 20.28
N GLY A 42 8.09 4.16 21.61
CA GLY A 42 7.86 3.00 22.49
C GLY A 42 6.38 2.66 22.72
N SER A 43 5.46 3.58 22.44
CA SER A 43 4.03 3.36 22.69
C SER A 43 3.13 4.17 21.76
N PHE A 44 1.86 3.76 21.64
CA PHE A 44 0.86 4.51 20.87
C PHE A 44 0.61 5.92 21.42
N THR A 45 0.80 6.12 22.72
CA THR A 45 0.61 7.44 23.35
C THR A 45 1.78 8.38 23.10
N SER A 46 2.97 7.86 22.82
CA SER A 46 4.16 8.68 22.55
C SER A 46 4.24 9.15 21.09
N ILE A 47 3.51 8.54 20.14
CA ILE A 47 3.59 8.83 18.70
C ILE A 47 3.57 10.34 18.40
N LEU A 48 2.61 11.08 18.97
CA LEU A 48 2.46 12.51 18.70
C LEU A 48 3.61 13.34 19.29
N TYR A 49 4.10 12.96 20.47
CA TYR A 49 5.24 13.61 21.11
C TYR A 49 6.54 13.35 20.33
N ASP A 50 6.77 12.10 19.96
CA ASP A 50 7.93 11.70 19.16
C ASP A 50 7.90 12.34 17.77
N GLU A 51 6.70 12.64 17.23
CA GLU A 51 6.55 13.29 15.93
C GLU A 51 6.78 14.78 16.05
N TYR A 52 6.30 15.40 17.12
CA TYR A 52 6.62 16.79 17.43
C TYR A 52 8.15 17.01 17.51
N LEU A 53 8.88 16.13 18.18
CA LEU A 53 10.35 16.21 18.23
C LEU A 53 10.98 16.02 16.83
N GLN A 54 10.49 15.06 16.05
CA GLN A 54 10.97 14.83 14.69
C GLN A 54 10.70 16.02 13.76
N TYR A 55 9.53 16.65 13.89
CA TYR A 55 9.14 17.83 13.14
C TYR A 55 10.12 18.99 13.37
N LEU A 56 10.53 19.20 14.63
CA LEU A 56 11.46 20.28 14.99
C LEU A 56 12.90 20.04 14.51
N HIS A 57 13.31 18.78 14.40
CA HIS A 57 14.74 18.44 14.20
C HIS A 57 15.08 17.80 12.85
N GLN A 58 14.10 17.32 12.07
CA GLN A 58 14.36 16.59 10.82
C GLN A 58 13.56 17.09 9.62
N ASN A 59 12.23 16.92 9.60
CA ASN A 59 11.38 17.32 8.47
C ASN A 59 9.89 17.39 8.84
N GLY A 60 9.08 18.03 7.99
CA GLY A 60 7.65 18.26 8.23
C GLY A 60 6.68 17.19 7.72
N ARG A 61 7.13 15.97 7.37
CA ARG A 61 6.25 14.91 6.80
C ARG A 61 5.45 14.16 7.88
N SER A 62 4.74 14.90 8.73
CA SER A 62 4.22 14.33 9.98
C SER A 62 3.12 13.30 9.81
N ILE A 63 2.26 13.44 8.81
CA ILE A 63 1.19 12.44 8.58
C ILE A 63 1.79 11.08 8.20
N ALA A 64 2.82 11.08 7.34
CA ALA A 64 3.53 9.87 6.92
C ALA A 64 4.16 9.16 8.11
N HIS A 65 4.91 9.90 8.93
CA HIS A 65 5.63 9.35 10.09
C HIS A 65 4.69 8.86 11.19
N ILE A 66 3.59 9.58 11.44
CA ILE A 66 2.55 9.14 12.39
C ILE A 66 1.94 7.81 11.95
N MET A 67 1.57 7.68 10.67
CA MET A 67 1.00 6.44 10.14
C MET A 67 2.02 5.30 10.16
N ALA A 68 3.26 5.56 9.74
CA ALA A 68 4.32 4.56 9.79
C ALA A 68 4.54 4.04 11.22
N ARG A 69 4.66 4.93 12.21
CA ARG A 69 4.83 4.53 13.61
C ARG A 69 3.63 3.79 14.17
N PHE A 70 2.42 4.20 13.79
CA PHE A 70 1.19 3.50 14.19
C PHE A 70 1.19 2.03 13.74
N PHE A 71 1.57 1.76 12.49
CA PHE A 71 1.67 0.39 11.97
C PHE A 71 2.88 -0.36 12.51
N LEU A 72 4.03 0.28 12.71
CA LEU A 72 5.24 -0.34 13.25
C LEU A 72 5.10 -0.78 14.72
N LEU A 73 4.23 -0.13 15.49
CA LEU A 73 3.86 -0.57 16.85
C LEU A 73 2.94 -1.80 16.86
N MET A 74 2.37 -2.17 15.71
CA MET A 74 1.55 -3.36 15.54
C MET A 74 2.37 -4.53 15.00
N PRO A 75 1.88 -5.77 15.10
CA PRO A 75 2.48 -6.89 14.39
C PRO A 75 2.52 -6.61 12.89
N LYS A 76 3.68 -6.82 12.25
CA LYS A 76 3.90 -6.65 10.80
C LYS A 76 2.81 -7.28 9.92
N MET A 77 2.22 -8.39 10.38
CA MET A 77 1.11 -9.06 9.68
C MET A 77 -0.10 -8.14 9.45
N ILE A 78 -0.37 -7.20 10.36
CA ILE A 78 -1.48 -6.24 10.22
C ILE A 78 -1.23 -5.33 9.01
N PHE A 79 -0.01 -4.77 8.89
CA PHE A 79 0.38 -3.99 7.71
C PHE A 79 0.29 -4.84 6.43
N ASN A 80 0.82 -6.07 6.47
CA ASN A 80 0.81 -6.97 5.31
C ASN A 80 -0.60 -7.29 4.81
N LEU A 81 -1.61 -7.33 5.68
CA LEU A 81 -3.01 -7.52 5.31
C LEU A 81 -3.67 -6.23 4.80
N ILE A 82 -3.38 -5.09 5.42
CA ILE A 82 -4.05 -3.82 5.11
C ILE A 82 -3.47 -3.16 3.85
N ASN A 83 -2.15 -3.16 3.67
CA ASN A 83 -1.51 -2.48 2.53
C ASN A 83 -2.01 -2.99 1.16
N PRO A 84 -2.17 -4.30 0.91
CA PRO A 84 -2.78 -4.79 -0.33
C PRO A 84 -4.22 -4.31 -0.56
N ILE A 85 -5.00 -4.06 0.49
CA ILE A 85 -6.37 -3.50 0.38
C ILE A 85 -6.29 -2.06 -0.11
N ILE A 86 -5.38 -1.26 0.45
CA ILE A 86 -5.15 0.13 0.06
C ILE A 86 -4.68 0.19 -1.40
N PHE A 87 -3.72 -0.66 -1.79
CA PHE A 87 -3.26 -0.79 -3.16
C PHE A 87 -4.40 -1.10 -4.14
N LEU A 88 -5.24 -2.09 -3.81
CA LEU A 88 -6.42 -2.40 -4.63
C LEU A 88 -7.42 -1.25 -4.68
N GLY A 89 -7.56 -0.47 -3.60
CA GLY A 89 -8.34 0.75 -3.58
C GLY A 89 -7.85 1.77 -4.62
N ILE A 90 -6.53 2.02 -4.67
CA ILE A 90 -5.90 2.91 -5.65
C ILE A 90 -6.15 2.40 -7.08
N VAL A 91 -5.89 1.10 -7.34
CA VAL A 91 -6.16 0.46 -8.63
C VAL A 91 -7.63 0.61 -9.02
N TYR A 92 -8.55 0.43 -8.07
CA TYR A 92 -9.98 0.57 -8.30
C TYR A 92 -10.39 2.00 -8.64
N PHE A 93 -9.81 3.01 -7.98
CA PHE A 93 -10.08 4.42 -8.33
C PHE A 93 -9.58 4.76 -9.73
N ILE A 94 -8.36 4.34 -10.09
CA ILE A 94 -7.82 4.52 -11.46
C ILE A 94 -8.70 3.78 -12.47
N TYR A 95 -9.16 2.58 -12.13
CA TYR A 95 -10.09 1.82 -12.96
C TYR A 95 -11.41 2.59 -13.16
N LYS A 96 -11.99 3.16 -12.10
CA LYS A 96 -13.23 3.94 -12.18
C LYS A 96 -13.07 5.17 -13.07
N ILE A 97 -11.98 5.92 -12.91
CA ILE A 97 -11.67 7.12 -13.71
C ILE A 97 -11.47 6.75 -15.18
N SER A 98 -10.68 5.72 -15.47
CA SER A 98 -10.41 5.27 -16.85
C SER A 98 -11.60 4.61 -17.53
N ASN A 99 -12.60 4.15 -16.78
CA ASN A 99 -13.69 3.34 -17.32
C ASN A 99 -14.97 4.10 -17.69
N GLN A 100 -15.13 5.38 -17.31
CA GLN A 100 -16.23 6.31 -17.68
C GLN A 100 -17.52 5.62 -18.20
N ASN A 101 -18.07 4.67 -17.44
CA ASN A 101 -19.29 3.91 -17.73
C ASN A 101 -19.37 3.08 -19.03
N ARG A 102 -18.26 2.72 -19.68
CA ARG A 102 -18.32 1.93 -20.94
C ARG A 102 -18.59 0.43 -20.73
N ILE A 103 -17.94 -0.21 -19.76
CA ILE A 103 -18.08 -1.67 -19.49
C ILE A 103 -18.01 -1.93 -17.98
N LYS A 104 -19.02 -2.57 -17.39
CA LYS A 104 -19.11 -2.73 -15.92
C LYS A 104 -17.95 -3.50 -15.29
N TYR A 105 -17.50 -4.60 -15.92
CA TYR A 105 -16.38 -5.42 -15.46
C TYR A 105 -15.40 -5.64 -16.61
N ASN A 106 -14.36 -4.81 -16.73
CA ASN A 106 -13.33 -4.96 -17.75
C ASN A 106 -12.03 -5.44 -17.11
N SER A 107 -11.84 -6.76 -17.07
CA SER A 107 -10.68 -7.39 -16.43
C SER A 107 -9.37 -7.04 -17.13
N VAL A 108 -9.38 -6.83 -18.45
CA VAL A 108 -8.18 -6.43 -19.22
C VAL A 108 -7.71 -5.06 -18.76
N ARG A 109 -8.62 -4.09 -18.64
CA ARG A 109 -8.29 -2.74 -18.17
C ARG A 109 -7.75 -2.76 -16.74
N PHE A 110 -8.34 -3.57 -15.87
CA PHE A 110 -7.83 -3.77 -14.50
C PHE A 110 -6.38 -4.28 -14.51
N PHE A 111 -6.07 -5.34 -15.27
CA PHE A 111 -4.69 -5.85 -15.36
C PHE A 111 -3.73 -4.85 -15.99
N LEU A 112 -4.15 -4.10 -17.01
CA LEU A 112 -3.32 -3.05 -17.61
C LEU A 112 -2.93 -2.00 -16.57
N ILE A 113 -3.85 -1.61 -15.69
CA ILE A 113 -3.55 -0.65 -14.61
C ILE A 113 -2.55 -1.25 -13.63
N VAL A 114 -2.76 -2.49 -13.17
CA VAL A 114 -1.85 -3.16 -12.23
C VAL A 114 -0.44 -3.30 -12.83
N ILE A 115 -0.34 -3.76 -14.08
CA ILE A 115 0.94 -3.89 -14.79
C ILE A 115 1.59 -2.53 -15.00
N SER A 116 0.82 -1.49 -15.33
CA SER A 116 1.36 -0.14 -15.47
C SER A 116 1.95 0.38 -14.16
N ILE A 117 1.26 0.17 -13.04
CA ILE A 117 1.79 0.54 -11.72
C ILE A 117 3.06 -0.23 -11.42
N PHE A 118 3.07 -1.55 -11.64
CA PHE A 118 4.24 -2.39 -11.40
C PHE A 118 5.47 -1.99 -12.23
N LEU A 119 5.28 -1.64 -13.51
CA LEU A 119 6.37 -1.32 -14.43
C LEU A 119 6.86 0.13 -14.32
N PHE A 120 5.95 1.08 -14.05
CA PHE A 120 6.26 2.51 -14.17
C PHE A 120 6.37 3.25 -12.84
N VAL A 121 5.93 2.68 -11.71
CA VAL A 121 6.19 3.30 -10.40
C VAL A 121 7.67 3.09 -10.05
N PRO A 122 8.45 4.17 -9.83
CA PRO A 122 9.84 4.04 -9.46
C PRO A 122 9.97 3.33 -8.12
N LYS A 123 11.00 2.48 -8.01
CA LYS A 123 11.35 1.76 -6.77
C LYS A 123 10.13 1.09 -6.13
N PHE A 124 9.35 0.36 -6.92
CA PHE A 124 8.11 -0.32 -6.50
C PHE A 124 8.18 -0.98 -5.11
N GLY A 125 9.28 -1.68 -4.81
CA GLY A 125 9.48 -2.30 -3.49
C GLY A 125 9.58 -1.28 -2.35
N GLU A 126 10.33 -0.20 -2.54
CA GLU A 126 10.48 0.84 -1.51
C GLU A 126 9.21 1.68 -1.37
N THR A 127 8.49 1.95 -2.47
CA THR A 127 7.36 2.89 -2.47
C THR A 127 6.01 2.25 -2.19
N LEU A 128 5.84 0.95 -2.44
CA LEU A 128 4.55 0.29 -2.31
C LEU A 128 4.55 -0.94 -1.40
N LEU A 129 5.70 -1.57 -1.13
CA LEU A 129 5.78 -2.77 -0.28
C LEU A 129 6.40 -2.49 1.09
N TRP A 130 7.45 -1.67 1.12
CA TRP A 130 8.13 -1.31 2.36
C TRP A 130 7.24 -0.42 3.23
N GLU A 131 7.16 -0.72 4.52
CA GLU A 131 6.14 -0.15 5.41
C GLU A 131 6.28 1.34 5.61
N THR A 132 7.43 1.81 6.10
CA THR A 132 7.69 3.26 6.20
C THR A 132 7.72 3.93 4.83
N GLY A 133 8.27 3.27 3.82
CA GLY A 133 8.34 3.80 2.45
C GLY A 133 6.96 4.01 1.80
N SER A 134 5.98 3.15 2.11
CA SER A 134 4.61 3.23 1.58
C SER A 134 3.80 4.43 2.06
N PHE A 135 4.21 5.04 3.17
CA PHE A 135 3.57 6.24 3.71
C PHE A 135 4.27 7.54 3.29
N ASN A 136 5.46 7.46 2.68
CA ASN A 136 6.40 8.57 2.54
C ASN A 136 6.21 9.44 1.30
#